data_AF-A0A934DW17-F1
#
_entry.id   AF-A0A934DW17-F1
#
_cell.length_a   1.000
_cell.length_b   1.000
_cell.length_c   1.000
_cell.angle_alpha   90.00
_cell.angle_beta   90.00
_cell.angle_gamma   90.00
#
_symmetry.space_group_name_H-M   'P 1'
#
loop_
_entity.id
_entity.type
_entity.pdbx_description
1 polymer ?
#
loop_
_entity_poly.entity_id
_entity_poly.type
_entity_poly.pdbx_seq_one_letter_code
_entity_poly.pdbx_strand_id
1 'polypeptide(L)'
;MTSVCIEGKQPFPADEGPLGRIASRLTDVFGLGFGEHNWASLERAVSDAVSRSRAGSSAALADALCGAGGSGLLEELMESLTISESYFFRFPEQFAYLRDVALPERISYRRGQPLRALRAWSAGCACGEEAYSLALVLREVASELQDWRLAVLGSDVNSRYLQRAAAAQYSNWSLRGLGPDQRLAGFVAIDAGQWSVREEVVRLVSFRRENLAELRFPLAAEGTSGLDVLFCRNVFIYFSPELAARVAERLGRCLAPGGYAFFGPSDPLPLRMPGLEPAGSSAGLKVFRRTEERQAKPGVPAPRAAPAAAPAPPLPVPPAPSSQRLDLADLRRRARACANCADHAHTETWAGAWLAQEPRCPEALFLLGAACASLDRPGEAEARLRSALMLLPDFPMCRFALAELLAAQGRVEELRACLADLLRLLEGADDSQVLFGSDEVTAGWLRRVVAGRLARMQGAP
;
A
#
# COMPACT_ATOMS: atom_id res chain seq x y z
N MET A 1 -20.45 -18.55 -31.07
CA MET A 1 -20.49 -17.61 -29.93
C MET A 1 -19.18 -16.88 -29.93
N THR A 2 -19.25 -15.60 -30.25
CA THR A 2 -18.15 -14.79 -30.79
C THR A 2 -17.14 -14.45 -29.69
N SER A 3 -15.89 -14.85 -29.91
CA SER A 3 -14.73 -14.45 -29.12
C SER A 3 -14.60 -12.93 -29.16
N VAL A 4 -14.77 -12.27 -28.02
CA VAL A 4 -14.49 -10.84 -27.89
C VAL A 4 -12.97 -10.72 -27.71
N CYS A 5 -12.27 -10.39 -28.78
CA CYS A 5 -10.87 -10.01 -28.74
C CYS A 5 -10.71 -8.81 -27.80
N ILE A 6 -9.94 -9.00 -26.74
CA ILE A 6 -9.58 -7.98 -25.76
C ILE A 6 -8.46 -7.14 -26.40
N GLU A 7 -8.82 -6.04 -27.07
CA GLU A 7 -7.85 -5.01 -27.46
C GLU A 7 -7.53 -4.15 -26.24
N GLY A 8 -6.36 -4.38 -25.64
CA GLY A 8 -5.85 -3.58 -24.53
C GLY A 8 -4.68 -4.24 -23.82
N LYS A 9 -3.47 -4.06 -24.38
CA LYS A 9 -2.17 -4.68 -24.04
C LYS A 9 -1.99 -6.11 -24.56
N GLN A 10 -1.27 -6.23 -25.66
CA GLN A 10 -0.46 -7.42 -25.89
C GLN A 10 0.55 -7.56 -24.73
N PRO A 11 0.89 -8.78 -24.29
CA PRO A 11 1.99 -8.97 -23.35
C PRO A 11 3.23 -8.23 -23.88
N PHE A 12 4.04 -7.64 -23.00
CA PHE A 12 5.34 -7.11 -23.39
C PHE A 12 6.44 -8.05 -22.88
N PRO A 13 7.33 -8.56 -23.75
CA PRO A 13 7.29 -8.40 -25.21
C PRO A 13 6.05 -9.08 -25.79
N ALA A 14 5.60 -8.57 -26.95
CA ALA A 14 4.53 -9.19 -27.74
C ALA A 14 5.10 -10.47 -28.37
N ASP A 15 5.34 -11.45 -27.51
CA ASP A 15 5.91 -12.75 -27.84
C ASP A 15 4.75 -13.74 -28.00
N GLU A 16 4.57 -14.28 -29.19
CA GLU A 16 3.68 -15.44 -29.40
C GLU A 16 4.32 -16.75 -28.92
N GLY A 17 5.57 -16.68 -28.43
CA GLY A 17 6.30 -17.76 -27.81
C GLY A 17 5.68 -18.25 -26.50
N PRO A 18 6.28 -19.29 -25.91
CA PRO A 18 5.72 -19.99 -24.75
C PRO A 18 5.41 -19.08 -23.55
N LEU A 19 6.28 -18.11 -23.28
CA LEU A 19 6.11 -17.17 -22.17
C LEU A 19 4.89 -16.26 -22.36
N GLY A 20 4.69 -15.72 -23.56
CA GLY A 20 3.52 -14.89 -23.85
C GLY A 20 2.20 -15.67 -23.79
N ARG A 21 2.18 -16.93 -24.24
CA ARG A 21 1.02 -17.83 -24.07
C ARG A 21 0.69 -18.08 -22.59
N ILE A 22 1.72 -18.31 -21.76
CA ILE A 22 1.56 -18.49 -20.31
C ILE A 22 1.06 -17.19 -19.66
N ALA A 23 1.65 -16.05 -20.00
CA ALA A 23 1.23 -14.73 -19.54
C ALA A 23 -0.25 -14.50 -19.88
N SER A 24 -0.65 -14.71 -21.12
CA SER A 24 -2.05 -14.59 -21.56
C SER A 24 -2.98 -15.47 -20.73
N ARG A 25 -2.59 -16.72 -20.46
CA ARG A 25 -3.41 -17.63 -19.67
C ARG A 25 -3.57 -17.17 -18.21
N LEU A 26 -2.51 -16.65 -17.61
CA LEU A 26 -2.54 -16.05 -16.27
C LEU A 26 -3.39 -14.78 -16.24
N THR A 27 -3.31 -13.94 -17.28
CA THR A 27 -4.18 -12.76 -17.46
C THR A 27 -5.64 -13.17 -17.56
N ASP A 28 -5.97 -14.16 -18.39
CA ASP A 28 -7.35 -14.59 -18.63
C ASP A 28 -8.00 -15.16 -17.36
N VAL A 29 -7.24 -15.91 -16.56
CA VAL A 29 -7.76 -16.61 -15.39
C VAL A 29 -7.70 -15.74 -14.13
N PHE A 30 -6.60 -15.03 -13.89
CA PHE A 30 -6.35 -14.29 -12.65
C PHE A 30 -6.37 -12.76 -12.82
N GLY A 31 -6.48 -12.26 -14.05
CA GLY A 31 -6.49 -10.83 -14.32
C GLY A 31 -5.12 -10.15 -14.15
N LEU A 32 -4.04 -10.92 -14.04
CA LEU A 32 -2.68 -10.40 -13.83
C LEU A 32 -2.15 -9.72 -15.10
N GLY A 33 -1.73 -8.47 -15.00
CA GLY A 33 -1.04 -7.75 -16.08
C GLY A 33 0.46 -8.01 -16.06
N PHE A 34 1.03 -8.33 -17.22
CA PHE A 34 2.47 -8.52 -17.41
C PHE A 34 3.04 -7.45 -18.36
N GLY A 35 4.06 -6.73 -17.90
CA GLY A 35 4.83 -5.75 -18.67
C GLY A 35 6.29 -5.73 -18.26
N GLU A 36 7.08 -4.80 -18.79
CA GLU A 36 8.55 -4.74 -18.58
C GLU A 36 9.00 -4.94 -17.12
N HIS A 37 8.31 -4.27 -16.19
CA HIS A 37 8.66 -4.23 -14.77
C HIS A 37 8.47 -5.57 -14.02
N ASN A 38 7.64 -6.49 -14.53
CA ASN A 38 7.38 -7.78 -13.87
C ASN A 38 7.63 -9.01 -14.78
N TRP A 39 8.06 -8.79 -16.02
CA TRP A 39 8.38 -9.86 -16.98
C TRP A 39 9.50 -10.79 -16.49
N ALA A 40 10.58 -10.24 -15.94
CA ALA A 40 11.69 -11.03 -15.40
C ALA A 40 11.27 -11.91 -14.20
N SER A 41 10.18 -11.56 -13.49
CA SER A 41 9.60 -12.41 -12.45
C SER A 41 8.81 -13.57 -13.07
N LEU A 42 8.09 -13.31 -14.17
CA LEU A 42 7.42 -14.36 -14.95
C LEU A 42 8.43 -15.37 -15.50
N GLU A 43 9.51 -14.91 -16.12
CA GLU A 43 10.56 -15.78 -16.67
C GLU A 43 11.17 -16.70 -15.63
N ARG A 44 11.51 -16.17 -14.44
CA ARG A 44 12.05 -16.96 -13.34
C ARG A 44 11.04 -17.98 -12.82
N ALA A 45 9.80 -17.57 -12.60
CA ALA A 45 8.75 -18.48 -12.13
C ALA A 45 8.48 -19.62 -13.13
N VAL A 46 8.45 -19.32 -14.43
CA VAL A 46 8.32 -20.31 -15.49
C VAL A 46 9.53 -21.25 -15.53
N SER A 47 10.75 -20.72 -15.42
CA SER A 47 11.98 -21.53 -15.38
C SER A 47 11.99 -22.50 -14.19
N ASP A 48 11.60 -22.02 -13.01
CA ASP A 48 11.50 -22.83 -11.80
C ASP A 48 10.38 -23.87 -11.91
N ALA A 49 9.26 -23.55 -12.57
CA ALA A 49 8.17 -24.49 -12.83
C ALA A 49 8.57 -25.57 -13.85
N VAL A 50 9.29 -25.21 -14.91
CA VAL A 50 9.88 -26.16 -15.87
C VAL A 50 10.83 -27.12 -15.15
N SER A 51 11.70 -26.60 -14.29
CA SER A 51 12.69 -27.41 -13.56
C SER A 51 12.05 -28.39 -12.56
N ARG A 52 10.88 -28.05 -11.99
CA ARG A 52 10.16 -28.89 -11.01
C ARG A 52 9.12 -29.82 -11.65
N SER A 53 8.59 -29.44 -12.80
CA SER A 53 7.61 -30.24 -13.53
C SER A 53 8.29 -31.28 -14.42
N ARG A 54 7.51 -32.24 -14.94
CA ARG A 54 7.99 -33.14 -16.01
C ARG A 54 8.03 -32.45 -17.38
N ALA A 55 7.60 -31.19 -17.48
CA ALA A 55 7.62 -30.46 -18.73
C ALA A 55 9.07 -30.03 -19.01
N GLY A 56 9.75 -30.73 -19.92
CA GLY A 56 11.16 -30.50 -20.24
C GLY A 56 11.47 -29.16 -20.93
N SER A 57 10.48 -28.29 -21.14
CA SER A 57 10.63 -26.97 -21.75
C SER A 57 9.48 -26.02 -21.40
N SER A 58 9.70 -24.72 -21.58
CA SER A 58 8.65 -23.69 -21.44
C SER A 58 7.51 -23.88 -22.45
N ALA A 59 7.80 -24.38 -23.67
CA ALA A 59 6.79 -24.71 -24.68
C ALA A 59 5.87 -25.86 -24.21
N ALA A 60 6.46 -26.94 -23.68
CA ALA A 60 5.69 -28.05 -23.14
C ALA A 60 4.85 -27.63 -21.92
N LEU A 61 5.38 -26.72 -21.09
CA LEU A 61 4.64 -26.15 -19.97
C LEU A 61 3.46 -25.29 -20.45
N ALA A 62 3.65 -24.45 -21.47
CA ALA A 62 2.58 -23.64 -22.06
C ALA A 62 1.45 -24.53 -22.63
N ASP A 63 1.79 -25.61 -23.33
CA ASP A 63 0.81 -26.56 -23.85
C ASP A 63 0.05 -27.28 -22.73
N ALA A 64 0.76 -27.70 -21.68
CA ALA A 64 0.14 -28.30 -20.50
C ALA A 64 -0.83 -27.35 -19.78
N LEU A 65 -0.47 -26.07 -19.65
CA LEU A 65 -1.29 -25.03 -19.02
C LEU A 65 -2.54 -24.68 -19.84
N CYS A 66 -2.46 -24.77 -21.17
CA CYS A 66 -3.60 -24.57 -22.07
C CYS A 66 -4.53 -25.80 -22.16
N GLY A 67 -4.08 -26.98 -21.74
CA GLY A 67 -4.84 -28.23 -21.77
C GLY A 67 -5.84 -28.42 -20.62
N ALA A 68 -6.69 -29.46 -20.72
CA ALA A 68 -7.78 -29.73 -19.77
C ALA A 68 -7.35 -30.06 -18.32
N GLY A 69 -6.06 -30.30 -18.07
CA GLY A 69 -5.48 -30.56 -16.74
C GLY A 69 -4.55 -29.45 -16.22
N GLY A 70 -4.47 -28.31 -16.91
CA GLY A 70 -3.50 -27.25 -16.62
C GLY A 70 -3.80 -26.39 -15.39
N SER A 71 -4.97 -26.55 -14.76
CA SER A 71 -5.41 -25.67 -13.66
C SER A 71 -4.49 -25.73 -12.44
N GLY A 72 -4.02 -26.91 -12.03
CA GLY A 72 -3.12 -27.06 -10.88
C GLY A 72 -1.75 -26.40 -11.11
N LEU A 73 -1.17 -26.61 -12.29
CA LEU A 73 0.09 -25.96 -12.68
C LEU A 73 -0.05 -24.43 -12.76
N LEU A 74 -1.21 -23.96 -13.22
CA LEU A 74 -1.50 -22.53 -13.33
C LEU A 74 -1.62 -21.89 -11.93
N GLU A 75 -2.22 -22.59 -10.97
CA GLU A 75 -2.27 -22.19 -9.56
C GLU A 75 -0.87 -22.13 -8.95
N GLU A 76 -0.05 -23.18 -9.10
CA GLU A 76 1.33 -23.20 -8.58
C GLU A 76 2.17 -22.04 -9.13
N LEU A 77 2.02 -21.74 -10.42
CA LEU A 77 2.72 -20.64 -11.06
C LEU A 77 2.27 -19.29 -10.48
N MET A 78 0.96 -19.08 -10.34
CA MET A 78 0.41 -17.88 -9.68
C MET A 78 0.91 -17.72 -8.24
N GLU A 79 0.99 -18.81 -7.48
CA GLU A 79 1.49 -18.79 -6.10
C GLU A 79 2.96 -18.33 -6.00
N SER A 80 3.76 -18.62 -7.02
CA SER A 80 5.18 -18.21 -7.09
C SER A 80 5.38 -16.78 -7.61
N LEU A 81 4.44 -16.26 -8.40
CA LEU A 81 4.52 -14.94 -9.02
C LEU A 81 4.09 -13.81 -8.08
N THR A 82 3.19 -14.11 -7.17
CA THR A 82 2.69 -13.14 -6.20
C THR A 82 3.75 -12.95 -5.12
N ILE A 83 4.50 -11.85 -5.16
CA ILE A 83 5.40 -11.43 -4.07
C ILE A 83 4.61 -10.49 -3.16
N SER A 84 4.30 -10.92 -1.94
CA SER A 84 3.68 -10.03 -0.94
C SER A 84 4.72 -9.58 0.08
N GLU A 85 4.96 -8.28 0.14
CA GLU A 85 5.50 -7.66 1.34
C GLU A 85 4.32 -7.11 2.15
N SER A 86 3.91 -7.85 3.18
CA SER A 86 2.83 -7.48 4.08
C SER A 86 3.34 -7.41 5.51
N TYR A 87 2.82 -6.46 6.27
CA TYR A 87 3.14 -6.27 7.68
C TYR A 87 2.00 -5.57 8.39
N PHE A 88 1.97 -5.76 9.71
CA PHE A 88 0.92 -5.23 10.55
C PHE A 88 0.90 -3.71 10.49
N PHE A 89 -0.31 -3.15 10.32
CA PHE A 89 -0.58 -1.71 10.27
C PHE A 89 0.20 -0.95 9.18
N ARG A 90 0.48 -1.60 8.05
CA ARG A 90 1.00 -0.95 6.84
C ARG A 90 0.10 0.23 6.42
N PHE A 91 0.69 1.37 6.11
CA PHE A 91 0.00 2.67 5.94
C PHE A 91 -0.77 3.08 7.21
N PRO A 92 -0.07 3.37 8.32
CA PRO A 92 -0.68 3.65 9.62
C PRO A 92 -1.68 4.82 9.57
N GLU A 93 -1.49 5.79 8.67
CA GLU A 93 -2.40 6.89 8.41
C GLU A 93 -3.81 6.44 7.99
N GLN A 94 -3.93 5.34 7.25
CA GLN A 94 -5.23 4.77 6.86
C GLN A 94 -5.92 4.08 8.04
N PHE A 95 -5.16 3.42 8.90
CA PHE A 95 -5.69 2.82 10.13
C PHE A 95 -6.08 3.89 11.15
N ALA A 96 -5.34 5.00 11.23
CA ALA A 96 -5.72 6.15 12.03
C ALA A 96 -7.04 6.77 11.52
N TYR A 97 -7.18 7.00 10.21
CA TYR A 97 -8.44 7.48 9.63
C TYR A 97 -9.60 6.50 9.88
N LEU A 98 -9.34 5.19 9.75
CA LEU A 98 -10.32 4.15 10.07
C LEU A 98 -10.81 4.26 11.53
N ARG A 99 -9.87 4.36 12.47
CA ARG A 99 -10.15 4.42 13.92
C ARG A 99 -10.84 5.72 14.32
N ASP A 100 -10.35 6.85 13.83
CA ASP A 100 -10.71 8.17 14.35
C ASP A 100 -11.91 8.79 13.62
N VAL A 101 -12.22 8.33 12.40
CA VAL A 101 -13.27 8.90 11.55
C VAL A 101 -14.28 7.85 11.11
N ALA A 102 -13.83 6.85 10.35
CA ALA A 102 -14.76 5.94 9.69
C ALA A 102 -15.55 5.08 10.69
N LEU A 103 -14.88 4.40 11.62
CA LEU A 103 -15.55 3.52 12.58
C LEU A 103 -16.52 4.28 13.52
N PRO A 104 -16.18 5.43 14.11
CA PRO A 104 -17.14 6.23 14.89
C PRO A 104 -18.42 6.58 14.11
N GLU A 105 -18.29 6.94 12.83
CA GLU A 105 -19.43 7.23 11.98
C GLU A 105 -20.27 5.96 11.70
N ARG A 106 -19.61 4.84 11.38
CA ARG A 106 -20.27 3.55 11.14
C ARG A 106 -20.99 3.04 12.39
N ILE A 107 -20.38 3.18 13.57
CA ILE A 107 -21.00 2.83 14.85
C ILE A 107 -22.25 3.67 15.07
N SER A 108 -22.17 4.98 14.85
CA SER A 108 -23.33 5.88 14.99
C SER A 108 -24.49 5.48 14.08
N TYR A 109 -24.20 5.12 12.82
CA TYR A 109 -25.19 4.60 11.88
C TYR A 109 -25.80 3.26 12.35
N ARG A 110 -24.98 2.32 12.79
CA ARG A 110 -25.42 0.97 13.19
C ARG A 110 -26.18 0.93 14.51
N ARG A 111 -26.03 1.92 15.40
CA ARG A 111 -26.82 2.02 16.65
C ARG A 111 -28.32 2.07 16.40
N GLY A 112 -28.75 2.69 15.29
CA GLY A 112 -30.15 2.78 14.88
C GLY A 112 -30.67 1.56 14.11
N GLN A 113 -29.84 0.53 13.90
CA GLN A 113 -30.20 -0.65 13.11
C GLN A 113 -30.56 -1.85 14.01
N PRO A 114 -31.43 -2.77 13.53
CA PRO A 114 -31.80 -3.97 14.29
C PRO A 114 -30.61 -4.88 14.61
N LEU A 115 -29.63 -4.94 13.70
CA LEU A 115 -28.41 -5.71 13.86
C LEU A 115 -27.23 -4.77 14.11
N ARG A 116 -26.68 -4.82 15.32
CA ARG A 116 -25.47 -4.09 15.72
C ARG A 116 -24.25 -4.92 15.36
N ALA A 117 -23.79 -4.75 14.12
CA ALA A 117 -22.61 -5.44 13.61
C ALA A 117 -21.70 -4.49 12.85
N LEU A 118 -20.40 -4.70 12.99
CA LEU A 118 -19.37 -4.10 12.15
C LEU A 118 -18.73 -5.19 11.32
N ARG A 119 -18.80 -5.04 10.00
CA ARG A 119 -18.28 -6.02 9.04
C ARG A 119 -17.21 -5.38 8.17
N ALA A 120 -16.03 -5.97 8.17
CA ALA A 120 -14.91 -5.53 7.36
C ALA A 120 -14.47 -6.62 6.37
N TRP A 121 -13.91 -6.21 5.24
CA TRP A 121 -13.29 -7.11 4.27
C TRP A 121 -11.91 -6.58 3.86
N SER A 122 -10.86 -7.39 4.02
CA SER A 122 -9.55 -7.22 3.39
C SER A 122 -9.48 -8.11 2.15
N ALA A 123 -9.59 -7.48 0.97
CA ALA A 123 -9.54 -8.12 -0.33
C ALA A 123 -8.10 -8.04 -0.89
N GLY A 124 -7.48 -9.21 -1.12
CA GLY A 124 -6.03 -9.32 -1.33
C GLY A 124 -5.26 -9.27 -0.01
N CYS A 125 -5.69 -10.06 0.98
CA CYS A 125 -5.18 -9.97 2.34
C CYS A 125 -3.77 -10.55 2.55
N ALA A 126 -3.17 -11.16 1.52
CA ALA A 126 -1.87 -11.82 1.61
C ALA A 126 -1.80 -12.79 2.81
N CYS A 127 -0.72 -12.73 3.59
CA CYS A 127 -0.53 -13.58 4.76
C CYS A 127 -1.35 -13.15 5.99
N GLY A 128 -2.36 -12.29 5.83
CA GLY A 128 -3.36 -11.99 6.86
C GLY A 128 -3.03 -10.82 7.78
N GLU A 129 -1.85 -10.19 7.67
CA GLU A 129 -1.47 -9.07 8.54
C GLU A 129 -2.47 -7.91 8.46
N GLU A 130 -2.97 -7.59 7.26
CA GLU A 130 -3.99 -6.56 7.07
C GLU A 130 -5.32 -6.93 7.71
N ALA A 131 -5.80 -8.17 7.51
CA ALA A 131 -7.06 -8.64 8.07
C ALA A 131 -7.01 -8.64 9.61
N TYR A 132 -5.89 -9.05 10.20
CA TYR A 132 -5.71 -9.00 11.65
C TYR A 132 -5.53 -7.57 12.18
N SER A 133 -4.85 -6.68 11.45
CA SER A 133 -4.81 -5.25 11.81
C SER A 133 -6.22 -4.64 11.83
N LEU A 134 -7.07 -4.97 10.85
CA LEU A 134 -8.48 -4.55 10.87
C LEU A 134 -9.21 -5.08 12.11
N ALA A 135 -9.04 -6.37 12.44
CA ALA A 135 -9.68 -6.97 13.61
C ALA A 135 -9.24 -6.31 14.92
N LEU A 136 -7.95 -5.98 15.06
CA LEU A 136 -7.41 -5.27 16.21
C LEU A 136 -8.04 -3.88 16.37
N VAL A 137 -8.11 -3.10 15.29
CA VAL A 137 -8.72 -1.76 15.31
C VAL A 137 -10.22 -1.82 15.59
N LEU A 138 -10.94 -2.76 14.95
CA LEU A 138 -12.38 -2.95 15.21
C LEU A 138 -12.64 -3.25 16.69
N ARG A 139 -11.82 -4.13 17.28
CA ARG A 139 -11.93 -4.49 18.70
C ARG A 139 -11.57 -3.34 19.64
N GLU A 140 -10.53 -2.57 19.32
CA GLU A 140 -10.13 -1.38 20.08
C GLU A 140 -11.29 -0.38 20.17
N VAL A 141 -11.85 0.01 19.03
CA VAL A 141 -12.94 1.00 18.96
C VAL A 141 -14.26 0.46 19.51
N ALA A 142 -14.52 -0.84 19.37
CA ALA A 142 -15.74 -1.47 19.86
C ALA A 142 -15.64 -2.01 21.29
N SER A 143 -14.53 -1.77 22.01
CA SER A 143 -14.27 -2.34 23.35
C SER A 143 -15.34 -2.00 24.39
N GLU A 144 -16.01 -0.85 24.25
CA GLU A 144 -17.10 -0.40 25.14
C GLU A 144 -18.50 -0.76 24.62
N LEU A 145 -18.60 -1.43 23.46
CA LEU A 145 -19.88 -1.69 22.79
C LEU A 145 -20.43 -3.08 23.15
N GLN A 146 -21.41 -3.12 24.06
CA GLN A 146 -22.09 -4.36 24.44
C GLN A 146 -23.00 -4.90 23.32
N ASP A 147 -22.97 -6.22 23.11
CA ASP A 147 -23.78 -6.97 22.13
C ASP A 147 -23.49 -6.64 20.65
N TRP A 148 -22.28 -6.14 20.33
CA TRP A 148 -21.88 -5.90 18.95
C TRP A 148 -21.20 -7.11 18.34
N ARG A 149 -21.64 -7.50 17.14
CA ARG A 149 -20.96 -8.54 16.35
C ARG A 149 -19.87 -7.92 15.49
N LEU A 150 -18.63 -8.31 15.72
CA LEU A 150 -17.49 -7.93 14.88
C LEU A 150 -17.16 -9.09 13.94
N ALA A 151 -16.89 -8.81 12.67
CA ALA A 151 -16.43 -9.81 11.71
C ALA A 151 -15.51 -9.19 10.66
N VAL A 152 -14.39 -9.85 10.41
CA VAL A 152 -13.46 -9.52 9.33
C VAL A 152 -13.36 -10.71 8.38
N LEU A 153 -13.57 -10.45 7.09
CA LEU A 153 -13.22 -11.38 6.03
C LEU A 153 -11.84 -11.00 5.50
N GLY A 154 -10.92 -11.94 5.43
CA GLY A 154 -9.70 -11.85 4.63
C GLY A 154 -9.85 -12.74 3.40
N SER A 155 -9.59 -12.22 2.21
CA SER A 155 -9.57 -13.06 1.01
C SER A 155 -8.37 -12.82 0.13
N ASP A 156 -7.89 -13.87 -0.50
CA ASP A 156 -6.78 -13.82 -1.44
C ASP A 156 -6.94 -14.88 -2.53
N VAL A 157 -6.27 -14.70 -3.66
CA VAL A 157 -6.24 -15.69 -4.74
C VAL A 157 -5.22 -16.79 -4.45
N ASN A 158 -4.17 -16.48 -3.66
CA ASN A 158 -3.07 -17.38 -3.31
C ASN A 158 -3.41 -18.23 -2.07
N SER A 159 -3.55 -19.54 -2.26
CA SER A 159 -3.92 -20.47 -1.18
C SER A 159 -2.82 -20.62 -0.12
N ARG A 160 -1.54 -20.52 -0.48
CA ARG A 160 -0.41 -20.58 0.48
C ARG A 160 -0.43 -19.39 1.43
N TYR A 161 -0.80 -18.21 0.93
CA TYR A 161 -0.97 -17.03 1.76
C TYR A 161 -2.10 -17.20 2.76
N LEU A 162 -3.24 -17.74 2.32
CA LEU A 162 -4.36 -18.03 3.21
C LEU A 162 -4.03 -19.10 4.26
N GLN A 163 -3.24 -20.13 3.92
CA GLN A 163 -2.76 -21.12 4.89
C GLN A 163 -1.88 -20.46 5.97
N ARG A 164 -0.95 -19.59 5.57
CA ARG A 164 -0.11 -18.83 6.51
C ARG A 164 -0.94 -17.87 7.37
N ALA A 165 -1.92 -17.20 6.76
CA ALA A 165 -2.84 -16.32 7.45
C ALA A 165 -3.66 -17.07 8.51
N ALA A 166 -4.19 -18.24 8.16
CA ALA A 166 -4.95 -19.09 9.09
C ALA A 166 -4.09 -19.64 10.24
N ALA A 167 -2.79 -19.84 10.02
CA ALA A 167 -1.87 -20.24 11.10
C ALA A 167 -1.65 -19.13 12.13
N ALA A 168 -1.86 -17.86 11.76
CA ALA A 168 -1.78 -16.69 12.62
C ALA A 168 -0.44 -16.51 13.36
N GLN A 169 0.66 -17.00 12.76
CA GLN A 169 2.02 -16.95 13.30
C GLN A 169 2.90 -16.03 12.47
N TYR A 170 3.63 -15.14 13.15
CA TYR A 170 4.35 -14.04 12.53
C TYR A 170 5.69 -13.77 13.20
N SER A 171 6.67 -13.38 12.39
CA SER A 171 8.00 -12.99 12.86
C SER A 171 8.04 -11.55 13.35
N ASN A 172 9.11 -11.18 14.05
CA ASN A 172 9.42 -9.78 14.38
C ASN A 172 9.36 -8.83 13.16
N TRP A 173 9.74 -9.32 11.96
CA TRP A 173 9.69 -8.52 10.73
C TRP A 173 8.27 -8.10 10.37
N SER A 174 7.29 -8.99 10.52
CA SER A 174 5.87 -8.68 10.28
C SER A 174 5.32 -7.67 11.29
N LEU A 175 5.90 -7.62 12.50
CA LEU A 175 5.48 -6.75 13.62
C LEU A 175 6.33 -5.47 13.75
N ARG A 176 7.20 -5.17 12.78
CA ARG A 176 8.19 -4.07 12.87
C ARG A 176 7.59 -2.69 13.15
N GLY A 177 6.37 -2.43 12.69
CA GLY A 177 5.65 -1.15 12.91
C GLY A 177 4.91 -1.04 14.24
N LEU A 178 4.97 -2.05 15.12
CA LEU A 178 4.23 -2.07 16.37
C LEU A 178 5.10 -1.79 17.60
N GLY A 179 4.63 -0.86 18.43
CA GLY A 179 5.20 -0.61 19.75
C GLY A 179 4.90 -1.76 20.75
N PRO A 180 5.61 -1.83 21.89
CA PRO A 180 5.47 -2.91 22.86
C PRO A 180 4.03 -3.14 23.33
N ASP A 181 3.28 -2.08 23.65
CA ASP A 181 1.91 -2.18 24.15
C ASP A 181 0.95 -2.74 23.09
N GLN A 182 1.08 -2.29 21.84
CA GLN A 182 0.29 -2.80 20.71
C GLN A 182 0.58 -4.29 20.45
N ARG A 183 1.85 -4.71 20.58
CA ARG A 183 2.21 -6.13 20.49
C ARG A 183 1.56 -6.94 21.61
N LEU A 184 1.65 -6.48 22.86
CA LEU A 184 1.07 -7.19 24.00
C LEU A 184 -0.46 -7.29 23.91
N ALA A 185 -1.13 -6.26 23.38
CA ALA A 185 -2.58 -6.24 23.19
C ALA A 185 -3.08 -7.21 22.10
N GLY A 186 -2.28 -7.48 21.07
CA GLY A 186 -2.69 -8.29 19.92
C GLY A 186 -2.08 -9.69 19.85
N PHE A 187 -0.97 -9.94 20.55
CA PHE A 187 -0.12 -11.11 20.30
C PHE A 187 0.38 -11.79 21.57
N VAL A 188 0.80 -13.04 21.42
CA VAL A 188 1.49 -13.86 22.43
C VAL A 188 2.79 -14.35 21.83
N ALA A 189 3.91 -14.21 22.54
CA ALA A 189 5.17 -14.75 22.09
C ALA A 189 5.13 -16.30 22.14
N ILE A 190 5.57 -16.95 21.06
CA ILE A 190 5.69 -18.41 20.99
C ILE A 190 7.13 -18.83 21.34
N ASP A 191 8.10 -18.13 20.76
CA ASP A 191 9.54 -18.37 20.92
C ASP A 191 10.33 -17.05 20.74
N ALA A 192 11.66 -17.16 20.59
CA ALA A 192 12.52 -16.04 20.27
C ALA A 192 12.24 -15.47 18.86
N GLY A 193 11.34 -14.50 18.80
CA GLY A 193 11.07 -13.72 17.59
C GLY A 193 9.92 -14.22 16.73
N GLN A 194 9.19 -15.26 17.16
CA GLN A 194 7.87 -15.62 16.62
C GLN A 194 6.74 -15.28 17.60
N TRP A 195 5.62 -14.87 17.02
CA TRP A 195 4.44 -14.39 17.71
C TRP A 195 3.19 -15.04 17.13
N SER A 196 2.27 -15.44 18.00
CA SER A 196 0.91 -15.81 17.62
C SER A 196 0.01 -14.59 17.78
N VAL A 197 -0.92 -14.39 16.85
CA VAL A 197 -2.07 -13.53 17.11
C VAL A 197 -2.90 -14.16 18.23
N ARG A 198 -3.41 -13.33 19.15
CA ARG A 198 -4.26 -13.76 20.26
C ARG A 198 -5.57 -14.40 19.76
N GLU A 199 -6.00 -15.46 20.42
CA GLU A 199 -7.14 -16.29 19.98
C GLU A 199 -8.44 -15.47 19.84
N GLU A 200 -8.67 -14.51 20.74
CA GLU A 200 -9.81 -13.62 20.69
C GLU A 200 -9.82 -12.70 19.46
N VAL A 201 -8.67 -12.39 18.86
CA VAL A 201 -8.59 -11.69 17.56
C VAL A 201 -8.83 -12.68 16.43
N VAL A 202 -8.23 -13.87 16.51
CA VAL A 202 -8.36 -14.92 15.50
C VAL A 202 -9.83 -15.28 15.25
N ARG A 203 -10.63 -15.36 16.31
CA ARG A 203 -12.08 -15.64 16.23
C ARG A 203 -12.89 -14.58 15.48
N LEU A 204 -12.35 -13.37 15.28
CA LEU A 204 -13.00 -12.30 14.51
C LEU A 204 -12.75 -12.43 13.01
N VAL A 205 -11.74 -13.19 12.59
CA VAL A 205 -11.25 -13.24 11.21
C VAL A 205 -11.59 -14.58 10.58
N SER A 206 -12.13 -14.53 9.38
CA SER A 206 -12.33 -15.71 8.52
C SER A 206 -11.59 -15.51 7.21
N PHE A 207 -10.99 -16.58 6.69
CA PHE A 207 -10.24 -16.54 5.44
C PHE A 207 -10.95 -17.32 4.34
N ARG A 208 -10.96 -16.77 3.12
CA ARG A 208 -11.55 -17.42 1.95
C ARG A 208 -10.72 -17.16 0.70
N ARG A 209 -10.64 -18.17 -0.18
CA ARG A 209 -10.09 -17.97 -1.51
C ARG A 209 -11.08 -17.18 -2.36
N GLU A 210 -10.63 -16.08 -2.94
CA GLU A 210 -11.44 -15.22 -3.82
C GLU A 210 -10.56 -14.71 -4.95
N ASN A 211 -11.02 -14.87 -6.18
CA ASN A 211 -10.37 -14.30 -7.35
C ASN A 211 -11.17 -13.07 -7.80
N LEU A 212 -10.64 -11.88 -7.50
CA LEU A 212 -11.33 -10.64 -7.80
C LEU A 212 -11.61 -10.46 -9.30
N ALA A 213 -10.81 -11.08 -10.17
CA ALA A 213 -10.97 -11.02 -11.62
C ALA A 213 -12.26 -11.70 -12.11
N GLU A 214 -12.83 -12.62 -11.33
CA GLU A 214 -14.06 -13.33 -11.68
C GLU A 214 -15.33 -12.51 -11.39
N LEU A 215 -15.23 -11.44 -10.59
CA LEU A 215 -16.31 -10.49 -10.32
C LEU A 215 -17.61 -11.14 -9.80
N ARG A 216 -17.49 -12.24 -9.04
CA ARG A 216 -18.65 -12.97 -8.48
C ARG A 216 -19.35 -12.22 -7.34
N PHE A 217 -18.66 -11.28 -6.69
CA PHE A 217 -19.17 -10.45 -5.60
C PHE A 217 -20.03 -9.27 -6.10
N PRO A 218 -20.91 -8.69 -5.24
CA PRO A 218 -21.18 -9.07 -3.85
C PRO A 218 -22.02 -10.36 -3.71
N LEU A 219 -21.70 -11.18 -2.71
CA LEU A 219 -22.43 -12.38 -2.32
C LEU A 219 -22.67 -12.37 -0.82
N ALA A 220 -23.93 -12.18 -0.41
CA ALA A 220 -24.29 -12.06 1.01
C ALA A 220 -23.93 -13.31 1.82
N ALA A 221 -24.15 -14.50 1.25
CA ALA A 221 -23.80 -15.78 1.88
C ALA A 221 -22.30 -15.95 2.16
N GLU A 222 -21.47 -15.24 1.40
CA GLU A 222 -20.00 -15.30 1.50
C GLU A 222 -19.41 -14.11 2.27
N GLY A 223 -20.26 -13.28 2.86
CA GLY A 223 -19.83 -12.15 3.69
C GLY A 223 -19.37 -10.91 2.90
N THR A 224 -19.47 -10.88 1.57
CA THR A 224 -19.00 -9.77 0.71
C THR A 224 -20.08 -8.73 0.39
N SER A 225 -21.16 -8.64 1.17
CA SER A 225 -22.22 -7.65 0.99
C SER A 225 -22.57 -6.94 2.30
N GLY A 226 -22.90 -5.65 2.25
CA GLY A 226 -23.30 -4.84 3.40
C GLY A 226 -22.16 -4.53 4.37
N LEU A 227 -20.94 -4.39 3.84
CA LEU A 227 -19.72 -4.12 4.58
C LEU A 227 -19.67 -2.66 5.08
N ASP A 228 -19.20 -2.47 6.31
CA ASP A 228 -18.94 -1.14 6.85
C ASP A 228 -17.56 -0.62 6.42
N VAL A 229 -16.62 -1.54 6.24
CA VAL A 229 -15.22 -1.25 5.89
C VAL A 229 -14.75 -2.24 4.82
N LEU A 230 -14.04 -1.76 3.81
CA LEU A 230 -13.40 -2.56 2.77
C LEU A 230 -11.98 -2.06 2.56
N PHE A 231 -10.99 -2.93 2.69
CA PHE A 231 -9.61 -2.68 2.30
C PHE A 231 -9.33 -3.50 1.05
N CYS A 232 -8.73 -2.89 0.04
CA CYS A 232 -8.22 -3.55 -1.15
C CYS A 232 -6.97 -2.80 -1.59
N ARG A 233 -5.84 -3.08 -0.94
CA ARG A 233 -4.63 -2.27 -1.02
C ARG A 233 -3.48 -3.03 -1.68
N ASN A 234 -2.78 -2.36 -2.58
CA ASN A 234 -1.69 -2.95 -3.36
C ASN A 234 -2.12 -4.17 -4.20
N VAL A 235 -3.38 -4.17 -4.64
CA VAL A 235 -3.95 -5.23 -5.49
C VAL A 235 -4.17 -4.70 -6.92
N PHE A 236 -4.61 -3.46 -7.05
CA PHE A 236 -4.93 -2.87 -8.35
C PHE A 236 -3.70 -2.68 -9.24
N ILE A 237 -2.50 -2.64 -8.64
CA ILE A 237 -1.22 -2.62 -9.36
C ILE A 237 -1.05 -3.81 -10.32
N TYR A 238 -1.78 -4.92 -10.08
CA TYR A 238 -1.72 -6.12 -10.91
C TYR A 238 -2.79 -6.17 -11.99
N PHE A 239 -3.81 -5.30 -11.97
CA PHE A 239 -4.92 -5.39 -12.92
C PHE A 239 -4.70 -4.55 -14.18
N SER A 240 -5.31 -4.99 -15.29
CA SER A 240 -5.50 -4.10 -16.44
C SER A 240 -6.44 -2.94 -16.06
N PRO A 241 -6.35 -1.77 -16.70
CA PRO A 241 -7.24 -0.63 -16.41
C PRO A 241 -8.73 -0.98 -16.51
N GLU A 242 -9.10 -1.81 -17.48
CA GLU A 242 -10.48 -2.24 -17.74
C GLU A 242 -10.97 -3.16 -16.62
N LEU A 243 -10.12 -4.11 -16.19
CA LEU A 243 -10.45 -4.99 -15.07
C LEU A 243 -10.51 -4.19 -13.76
N ALA A 244 -9.54 -3.31 -13.51
CA ALA A 244 -9.53 -2.42 -12.36
C ALA A 244 -10.84 -1.62 -12.25
N ALA A 245 -11.34 -1.07 -13.36
CA ALA A 245 -12.63 -0.36 -13.39
C ALA A 245 -13.79 -1.25 -12.95
N ARG A 246 -13.88 -2.47 -13.50
CA ARG A 246 -14.94 -3.43 -13.17
C ARG A 246 -14.85 -3.92 -11.73
N VAL A 247 -13.64 -4.19 -11.24
CA VAL A 247 -13.39 -4.59 -9.84
C VAL A 247 -13.77 -3.46 -8.89
N ALA A 248 -13.34 -2.22 -9.13
CA ALA A 248 -13.68 -1.07 -8.30
C ALA A 248 -15.20 -0.86 -8.18
N GLU A 249 -15.92 -0.93 -9.30
CA GLU A 249 -17.39 -0.83 -9.32
C GLU A 249 -18.04 -1.92 -8.46
N ARG A 250 -17.58 -3.17 -8.61
CA ARG A 250 -18.11 -4.31 -7.84
C ARG A 250 -17.78 -4.21 -6.35
N LEU A 251 -16.56 -3.80 -5.98
CA LEU A 251 -16.16 -3.59 -4.59
C LEU A 251 -17.01 -2.48 -3.96
N GLY A 252 -17.29 -1.41 -4.71
CA GLY A 252 -18.20 -0.36 -4.27
C GLY A 252 -19.58 -0.91 -3.90
N ARG A 253 -20.12 -1.88 -4.64
CA ARG A 253 -21.43 -2.54 -4.35
C ARG A 253 -21.40 -3.48 -3.14
N CYS A 254 -20.23 -3.83 -2.63
CA CYS A 254 -20.09 -4.65 -1.43
C CYS A 254 -20.31 -3.85 -0.14
N LEU A 255 -20.13 -2.52 -0.20
CA LEU A 255 -20.30 -1.63 0.94
C LEU A 255 -21.78 -1.38 1.26
N ALA A 256 -22.08 -1.32 2.55
CA ALA A 256 -23.33 -0.75 3.05
C ALA A 256 -23.39 0.76 2.73
N PRO A 257 -24.59 1.37 2.71
CA PRO A 257 -24.73 2.81 2.62
C PRO A 257 -23.87 3.54 3.66
N GLY A 258 -23.04 4.47 3.20
CA GLY A 258 -22.05 5.19 4.02
C GLY A 258 -20.85 4.36 4.49
N GLY A 259 -20.64 3.14 3.99
CA GLY A 259 -19.45 2.33 4.25
C GLY A 259 -18.20 2.89 3.58
N TYR A 260 -17.02 2.51 4.05
CA TYR A 260 -15.74 3.05 3.60
C TYR A 260 -14.89 2.02 2.86
N ALA A 261 -14.29 2.43 1.73
CA ALA A 261 -13.28 1.68 0.99
C ALA A 261 -11.90 2.35 1.11
N PHE A 262 -10.85 1.55 1.30
CA PHE A 262 -9.47 1.97 1.44
C PHE A 262 -8.62 1.25 0.39
N PHE A 263 -7.86 2.02 -0.40
CA PHE A 263 -6.96 1.51 -1.43
C PHE A 263 -5.52 1.92 -1.14
N GLY A 264 -4.55 1.18 -1.66
CA GLY A 264 -3.13 1.44 -1.44
C GLY A 264 -2.67 2.72 -2.13
N PRO A 265 -1.74 3.50 -1.55
CA PRO A 265 -1.25 4.75 -2.15
C PRO A 265 -0.76 4.60 -3.60
N SER A 266 -0.17 3.47 -3.95
CA SER A 266 0.33 3.17 -5.30
C SER A 266 -0.69 2.53 -6.24
N ASP A 267 -1.92 2.23 -5.78
CA ASP A 267 -2.91 1.55 -6.62
C ASP A 267 -3.38 2.45 -7.77
N PRO A 268 -3.28 2.02 -9.05
CA PRO A 268 -3.77 2.77 -10.20
C PRO A 268 -5.29 2.68 -10.27
N LEU A 269 -5.97 3.46 -9.44
CA LEU A 269 -7.42 3.47 -9.39
C LEU A 269 -8.03 4.08 -10.67
N PRO A 270 -9.21 3.60 -11.08
CA PRO A 270 -9.97 4.23 -12.16
C PRO A 270 -10.27 5.70 -11.85
N LEU A 271 -10.28 6.54 -12.89
CA LEU A 271 -10.60 7.97 -12.76
C LEU A 271 -11.96 8.23 -12.11
N ARG A 272 -12.92 7.33 -12.33
CA ARG A 272 -14.26 7.38 -11.75
C ARG A 272 -14.59 6.04 -11.11
N MET A 273 -15.10 6.09 -9.88
CA MET A 273 -15.62 4.93 -9.16
C MET A 273 -17.10 5.15 -8.85
N PRO A 274 -18.01 4.61 -9.69
CA PRO A 274 -19.45 4.82 -9.51
C PRO A 274 -19.95 4.41 -8.12
N GLY A 275 -20.71 5.30 -7.48
CA GLY A 275 -21.25 5.07 -6.13
C GLY A 275 -20.25 5.26 -4.99
N LEU A 276 -19.00 5.64 -5.29
CA LEU A 276 -17.98 5.95 -4.31
C LEU A 276 -17.55 7.42 -4.45
N GLU A 277 -17.57 8.16 -3.35
CA GLU A 277 -17.04 9.53 -3.28
C GLU A 277 -15.74 9.56 -2.45
N PRO A 278 -14.75 10.38 -2.81
CA PRO A 278 -13.55 10.55 -1.99
C PRO A 278 -13.92 11.06 -0.58
N ALA A 279 -13.36 10.45 0.47
CA ALA A 279 -13.69 10.77 1.86
C ALA A 279 -12.51 11.26 2.73
N GLY A 280 -11.29 11.34 2.19
CA GLY A 280 -10.13 11.88 2.90
C GLY A 280 -10.00 13.41 2.80
N SER A 281 -9.68 14.08 3.91
CA SER A 281 -9.40 15.53 3.97
C SER A 281 -7.93 15.88 3.66
N SER A 282 -7.06 14.88 3.50
CA SER A 282 -5.63 15.04 3.19
C SER A 282 -5.26 14.45 1.83
N ALA A 283 -4.40 15.16 1.09
CA ALA A 283 -3.86 14.68 -0.18
C ALA A 283 -3.01 13.42 0.06
N GLY A 284 -3.39 12.30 -0.55
CA GLY A 284 -2.65 11.03 -0.50
C GLY A 284 -3.44 9.85 0.08
N LEU A 285 -4.48 10.10 0.89
CA LEU A 285 -5.36 9.04 1.39
C LEU A 285 -6.38 8.61 0.32
N LYS A 286 -6.16 7.45 -0.30
CA LYS A 286 -7.12 6.83 -1.22
C LYS A 286 -8.26 6.14 -0.46
N VAL A 287 -9.06 6.97 0.22
CA VAL A 287 -10.23 6.54 1.01
C VAL A 287 -11.49 7.08 0.35
N PHE A 288 -12.48 6.21 0.21
CA PHE A 288 -13.75 6.50 -0.45
C PHE A 288 -14.91 6.07 0.43
N ARG A 289 -16.04 6.76 0.31
CA ARG A 289 -17.28 6.46 1.01
C ARG A 289 -18.36 6.08 0.01
N ARG A 290 -19.16 5.08 0.34
CA ARG A 290 -20.35 4.70 -0.41
C ARG A 290 -21.41 5.77 -0.28
N THR A 291 -21.78 6.40 -1.39
CA THR A 291 -22.91 7.32 -1.42
C THR A 291 -24.22 6.55 -1.24
N GLU A 292 -25.16 7.11 -0.48
CA GLU A 292 -26.50 6.54 -0.42
C GLU A 292 -27.15 6.66 -1.81
N GLU A 293 -27.71 5.55 -2.33
CA GLU A 293 -28.76 5.71 -3.33
C GLU A 293 -29.90 6.44 -2.64
N ARG A 294 -30.11 7.72 -2.99
CA ARG A 294 -31.34 8.42 -2.61
C ARG A 294 -32.50 7.60 -3.18
N GLN A 295 -33.15 6.80 -2.34
CA GLN A 295 -34.54 6.46 -2.58
C GLN A 295 -35.28 7.79 -2.58
N ALA A 296 -35.66 8.26 -3.77
CA ALA A 296 -36.51 9.41 -3.91
C ALA A 296 -37.78 9.11 -3.10
N LYS A 297 -37.97 9.84 -1.99
CA LYS A 297 -39.28 9.89 -1.34
C LYS A 297 -40.30 10.28 -2.44
N PRO A 298 -41.47 9.63 -2.53
CA PRO A 298 -42.53 10.06 -3.43
C PRO A 298 -42.78 11.55 -3.22
N GLY A 299 -42.73 12.31 -4.31
CA GLY A 299 -42.64 13.76 -4.29
C GLY A 299 -43.73 14.41 -3.45
N VAL A 300 -43.31 15.15 -2.42
CA VAL A 300 -44.09 16.31 -1.98
C VAL A 300 -43.81 17.40 -3.01
N PRO A 301 -44.82 18.04 -3.62
CA PRO A 301 -44.59 19.09 -4.59
C PRO A 301 -43.80 20.22 -3.93
N ALA A 302 -42.76 20.70 -4.60
CA ALA A 302 -41.98 21.83 -4.11
C ALA A 302 -42.89 23.04 -3.86
N PRO A 303 -42.79 23.72 -2.71
CA PRO A 303 -43.53 24.95 -2.51
C PRO A 303 -43.03 25.99 -3.52
N ARG A 304 -44.00 26.63 -4.18
CA ARG A 304 -43.80 27.70 -5.17
C ARG A 304 -42.97 28.82 -4.54
N ALA A 305 -41.88 29.20 -5.20
CA ALA A 305 -40.96 30.23 -4.74
C ALA A 305 -41.70 31.55 -4.44
N ALA A 306 -41.57 32.04 -3.21
CA ALA A 306 -41.95 33.39 -2.83
C ALA A 306 -40.90 34.40 -3.33
N PRO A 307 -41.29 35.66 -3.63
CA PRO A 307 -40.37 36.66 -4.15
C PRO A 307 -39.31 37.04 -3.12
N ALA A 308 -38.10 37.31 -3.63
CA ALA A 308 -36.89 37.56 -2.85
C ALA A 308 -37.06 38.73 -1.87
N ALA A 309 -36.81 38.46 -0.58
CA ALA A 309 -36.63 39.47 0.44
C ALA A 309 -35.19 40.03 0.40
N ALA A 310 -35.07 41.31 0.75
CA ALA A 310 -33.82 42.09 0.78
C ALA A 310 -32.74 41.47 1.70
N PRO A 311 -31.44 41.73 1.44
CA PRO A 311 -30.35 41.06 2.13
C PRO A 311 -30.23 41.52 3.59
N ALA A 312 -30.08 40.54 4.49
CA ALA A 312 -29.74 40.76 5.89
C ALA A 312 -28.26 41.21 6.04
N PRO A 313 -27.91 41.95 7.11
CA PRO A 313 -26.53 42.38 7.36
C PRO A 313 -25.61 41.18 7.61
N PRO A 314 -24.32 41.27 7.22
CA PRO A 314 -23.40 40.15 7.31
C PRO A 314 -23.10 39.80 8.77
N LEU A 315 -23.11 38.50 9.06
CA LEU A 315 -22.62 37.95 10.32
C LEU A 315 -21.10 38.24 10.48
N PRO A 316 -20.61 38.41 11.72
CA PRO A 316 -19.19 38.64 11.96
C PRO A 316 -18.38 37.43 11.48
N VAL A 317 -17.38 37.72 10.65
CA VAL A 317 -16.42 36.74 10.15
C VAL A 317 -15.64 36.20 11.36
N PRO A 318 -15.54 34.88 11.57
CA PRO A 318 -14.66 34.34 12.60
C PRO A 318 -13.23 34.82 12.32
N PRO A 319 -12.44 35.17 13.35
CA PRO A 319 -11.09 35.63 13.14
C PRO A 319 -10.30 34.57 12.38
N ALA A 320 -9.51 35.01 11.39
CA ALA A 320 -8.60 34.15 10.67
C ALA A 320 -7.76 33.33 11.67
N PRO A 321 -7.51 32.03 11.42
CA PRO A 321 -6.64 31.25 12.29
C PRO A 321 -5.30 31.99 12.37
N SER A 322 -4.97 32.44 13.59
CA SER A 322 -3.70 33.05 13.91
C SER A 322 -2.60 32.13 13.38
N SER A 323 -1.69 32.69 12.60
CA SER A 323 -0.46 32.04 12.15
C SER A 323 0.44 31.71 13.34
N GLN A 324 0.03 30.72 14.13
CA GLN A 324 0.91 30.12 15.12
C GLN A 324 2.06 29.51 14.33
N ARG A 325 3.23 30.16 14.42
CA ARG A 325 4.48 29.53 14.00
C ARG A 325 4.55 28.21 14.75
N LEU A 326 4.44 27.12 14.01
CA LEU A 326 4.63 25.78 14.58
C LEU A 326 6.00 25.75 15.25
N ASP A 327 6.04 25.13 16.43
CA ASP A 327 7.28 24.91 17.16
C ASP A 327 8.25 24.09 16.29
N LEU A 328 9.53 24.37 16.44
CA LEU A 328 10.60 23.74 15.68
C LEU A 328 10.65 22.22 15.94
N ALA A 329 10.35 21.78 17.16
CA ALA A 329 10.25 20.36 17.49
C ALA A 329 9.09 19.68 16.73
N ASP A 330 7.96 20.37 16.55
CA ASP A 330 6.84 19.88 15.75
C ASP A 330 7.18 19.82 14.27
N LEU A 331 7.87 20.82 13.73
CA LEU A 331 8.32 20.84 12.34
C LEU A 331 9.29 19.67 12.06
N ARG A 332 10.26 19.45 12.94
CA ARG A 332 11.20 18.32 12.88
C ARG A 332 10.47 16.98 12.88
N ARG A 333 9.58 16.79 13.84
CA ARG A 333 8.80 15.55 14.00
C ARG A 333 7.95 15.27 12.76
N ARG A 334 7.24 16.29 12.25
CA ARG A 334 6.38 16.15 11.06
C ARG A 334 7.19 15.91 9.78
N ALA A 335 8.30 16.62 9.58
CA ALA A 335 9.17 16.43 8.42
C ALA A 335 9.73 15.01 8.37
N ARG A 336 10.23 14.49 9.50
CA ARG A 336 10.72 13.11 9.61
C ARG A 336 9.60 12.08 9.45
N ALA A 337 8.45 12.30 10.10
CA ALA A 337 7.30 11.40 9.97
C ALA A 337 6.83 11.28 8.51
N CYS A 338 6.71 12.40 7.80
CA CYS A 338 6.37 12.39 6.37
C CYS A 338 7.45 11.70 5.54
N ALA A 339 8.73 11.94 5.82
CA ALA A 339 9.84 11.30 5.09
C ALA A 339 9.85 9.78 5.28
N ASN A 340 9.65 9.32 6.51
CA ASN A 340 9.58 7.89 6.85
C ASN A 340 8.37 7.20 6.18
N CYS A 341 7.29 7.93 5.91
CA CYS A 341 6.12 7.45 5.17
C CYS A 341 6.22 7.64 3.65
N ALA A 342 7.36 8.10 3.12
CA ALA A 342 7.53 8.48 1.71
C ALA A 342 6.49 9.51 1.19
N ASP A 343 5.96 10.36 2.07
CA ASP A 343 5.09 11.47 1.72
C ASP A 343 5.95 12.68 1.31
N HIS A 344 6.42 12.67 0.07
CA HIS A 344 7.40 13.64 -0.42
C HIS A 344 6.85 15.08 -0.47
N ALA A 345 5.56 15.27 -0.74
CA ALA A 345 4.94 16.60 -0.81
C ALA A 345 4.86 17.26 0.57
N HIS A 346 4.45 16.52 1.60
CA HIS A 346 4.45 17.05 2.96
C HIS A 346 5.84 17.07 3.58
N THR A 347 6.73 16.15 3.19
CA THR A 347 8.16 16.24 3.56
C THR A 347 8.74 17.55 3.08
N GLU A 348 8.50 17.94 1.82
CA GLU A 348 8.93 19.23 1.30
C GLU A 348 8.31 20.40 2.06
N THR A 349 7.01 20.34 2.35
CA THR A 349 6.31 21.39 3.10
C THR A 349 6.89 21.58 4.49
N TRP A 350 7.03 20.50 5.26
CA TRP A 350 7.47 20.56 6.65
C TRP A 350 8.97 20.77 6.78
N ALA A 351 9.78 20.11 5.96
CA ALA A 351 11.23 20.33 5.95
C ALA A 351 11.56 21.73 5.40
N GLY A 352 10.77 22.26 4.48
CA GLY A 352 10.89 23.65 4.00
C GLY A 352 10.57 24.66 5.09
N ALA A 353 9.49 24.45 5.85
CA ALA A 353 9.16 25.27 7.01
C ALA A 353 10.22 25.15 8.13
N TRP A 354 10.78 23.96 8.34
CA TRP A 354 11.90 23.76 9.26
C TRP A 354 13.14 24.52 8.79
N LEU A 355 13.54 24.38 7.52
CA LEU A 355 14.70 25.07 6.95
C LEU A 355 14.51 26.59 6.96
N ALA A 356 13.29 27.10 6.83
CA ALA A 356 13.01 28.54 6.95
C ALA A 356 13.29 29.07 8.38
N GLN A 357 13.13 28.24 9.41
CA GLN A 357 13.49 28.58 10.79
C GLN A 357 14.96 28.29 11.11
N GLU A 358 15.54 27.24 10.51
CA GLU A 358 16.96 26.87 10.65
C GLU A 358 17.64 26.68 9.27
N PRO A 359 18.07 27.77 8.61
CA PRO A 359 18.59 27.71 7.22
C PRO A 359 19.84 26.87 7.00
N ARG A 360 20.55 26.50 8.08
CA ARG A 360 21.77 25.69 8.05
C ARG A 360 21.58 24.34 8.74
N CYS A 361 20.45 23.69 8.46
CA CYS A 361 20.18 22.35 8.96
C CYS A 361 20.49 21.28 7.89
N PRO A 362 21.53 20.46 8.05
CA PRO A 362 21.90 19.42 7.08
C PRO A 362 20.78 18.40 6.87
N GLU A 363 20.05 18.07 7.93
CA GLU A 363 18.98 17.08 7.88
C GLU A 363 17.74 17.60 7.15
N ALA A 364 17.30 18.83 7.42
CA ALA A 364 16.20 19.43 6.67
C ALA A 364 16.53 19.53 5.16
N LEU A 365 17.77 19.88 4.83
CA LEU A 365 18.26 19.91 3.44
C LEU A 365 18.28 18.52 2.80
N PHE A 366 18.70 17.49 3.55
CA PHE A 366 18.66 16.10 3.09
C PHE A 366 17.21 15.64 2.82
N LEU A 367 16.28 15.87 3.74
CA LEU A 367 14.88 15.50 3.59
C LEU A 367 14.24 16.23 2.39
N LEU A 368 14.55 17.51 2.19
CA LEU A 368 14.12 18.27 1.00
C LEU A 368 14.72 17.69 -0.27
N GLY A 369 16.02 17.35 -0.27
CA GLY A 369 16.68 16.75 -1.42
C GLY A 369 16.06 15.41 -1.82
N ALA A 370 15.81 14.54 -0.84
CA ALA A 370 15.15 13.25 -1.06
C ALA A 370 13.70 13.41 -1.56
N ALA A 371 12.96 14.38 -1.02
CA ALA A 371 11.62 14.71 -1.48
C ALA A 371 11.61 15.25 -2.91
N CYS A 372 12.48 16.20 -3.26
CA CYS A 372 12.60 16.73 -4.62
C CYS A 372 12.97 15.64 -5.64
N ALA A 373 13.87 14.72 -5.28
CA ALA A 373 14.24 13.61 -6.16
C ALA A 373 13.03 12.73 -6.51
N SER A 374 12.18 12.48 -5.51
CA SER A 374 10.99 11.64 -5.65
C SER A 374 9.81 12.37 -6.33
N LEU A 375 9.85 13.70 -6.35
CA LEU A 375 8.89 14.57 -7.06
C LEU A 375 9.37 14.95 -8.47
N ASP A 376 10.29 14.18 -9.04
CA ASP A 376 10.84 14.36 -10.39
C ASP A 376 11.49 15.74 -10.63
N ARG A 377 12.14 16.28 -9.59
CA ARG A 377 12.90 17.54 -9.64
C ARG A 377 14.40 17.30 -9.35
N PRO A 378 15.12 16.62 -10.25
CA PRO A 378 16.48 16.16 -10.01
C PRO A 378 17.50 17.29 -9.80
N GLY A 379 17.34 18.44 -10.47
CA GLY A 379 18.24 19.59 -10.31
C GLY A 379 18.15 20.24 -8.92
N GLU A 380 16.92 20.40 -8.40
CA GLU A 380 16.70 20.90 -7.04
C GLU A 380 17.18 19.89 -5.99
N ALA A 381 16.92 18.60 -6.23
CA ALA A 381 17.37 17.53 -5.36
C ALA A 381 18.90 17.54 -5.18
N GLU A 382 19.65 17.59 -6.30
CA GLU A 382 21.11 17.61 -6.26
C GLU A 382 21.63 18.83 -5.50
N ALA A 383 21.09 20.03 -5.78
CA ALA A 383 21.52 21.26 -5.12
C ALA A 383 21.34 21.19 -3.58
N ARG A 384 20.22 20.64 -3.12
CA ARG A 384 19.92 20.48 -1.69
C ARG A 384 20.78 19.41 -1.02
N LEU A 385 20.97 18.26 -1.67
CA LEU A 385 21.84 17.19 -1.15
C LEU A 385 23.31 17.64 -1.07
N ARG A 386 23.82 18.35 -2.08
CA ARG A 386 25.18 18.91 -2.05
C ARG A 386 25.32 19.97 -0.95
N SER A 387 24.30 20.81 -0.75
CA SER A 387 24.29 21.78 0.35
C SER A 387 24.29 21.10 1.73
N ALA A 388 23.56 20.01 1.90
CA ALA A 388 23.61 19.20 3.13
C ALA A 388 25.01 18.63 3.39
N LEU A 389 25.67 18.08 2.35
CA LEU A 389 27.03 17.53 2.44
C LEU A 389 28.12 18.59 2.66
N MET A 390 27.90 19.83 2.22
CA MET A 390 28.78 20.96 2.54
C MET A 390 28.72 21.33 4.03
N LEU A 391 27.57 21.16 4.68
CA LEU A 391 27.38 21.46 6.10
C LEU A 391 27.76 20.29 7.01
N LEU A 392 27.44 19.07 6.60
CA LEU A 392 27.81 17.84 7.28
C LEU A 392 28.47 16.91 6.28
N PRO A 393 29.80 17.01 6.11
CA PRO A 393 30.54 16.10 5.28
C PRO A 393 30.31 14.67 5.72
N ASP A 394 30.26 14.29 6.99
CA ASP A 394 30.08 12.87 7.37
C ASP A 394 28.62 12.43 7.47
N PHE A 395 27.85 12.59 6.38
CA PHE A 395 26.43 12.21 6.29
C PHE A 395 26.20 11.03 5.30
N PRO A 396 26.23 9.76 5.76
CA PRO A 396 26.13 8.59 4.89
C PRO A 396 24.83 8.51 4.08
N MET A 397 23.67 8.74 4.71
CA MET A 397 22.37 8.66 4.02
C MET A 397 22.23 9.75 2.95
N CYS A 398 22.77 10.95 3.19
CA CYS A 398 22.77 12.01 2.19
C CYS A 398 23.67 11.70 0.99
N ARG A 399 24.84 11.08 1.22
CA ARG A 399 25.67 10.59 0.10
C ARG A 399 24.99 9.49 -0.68
N PHE A 400 24.35 8.55 0.01
CA PHE A 400 23.62 7.48 -0.65
C PHE A 400 22.49 8.03 -1.54
N ALA A 401 21.70 8.98 -1.04
CA ALA A 401 20.67 9.64 -1.85
C ALA A 401 21.25 10.38 -3.07
N LEU A 402 22.40 11.04 -2.93
CA LEU A 402 23.09 11.67 -4.06
C LEU A 402 23.58 10.62 -5.08
N ALA A 403 24.08 9.48 -4.62
CA ALA A 403 24.50 8.39 -5.49
C ALA A 403 23.32 7.81 -6.29
N GLU A 404 22.16 7.58 -5.66
CA GLU A 404 20.96 7.14 -6.39
C GLU A 404 20.54 8.15 -7.48
N LEU A 405 20.61 9.45 -7.17
CA LEU A 405 20.29 10.50 -8.12
C LEU A 405 21.28 10.54 -9.30
N LEU A 406 22.58 10.43 -9.03
CA LEU A 406 23.62 10.38 -10.07
C LEU A 406 23.47 9.15 -10.97
N ALA A 407 23.07 8.01 -10.39
CA ALA A 407 22.80 6.80 -11.15
C ALA A 407 21.60 6.95 -12.08
N ALA A 408 20.51 7.55 -11.62
CA ALA A 408 19.34 7.83 -12.44
C ALA A 408 19.66 8.77 -13.62
N GLN A 409 20.63 9.65 -13.46
CA GLN A 409 21.11 10.57 -14.50
C GLN A 409 22.22 9.98 -15.39
N GLY A 410 22.66 8.73 -15.16
CA GLY A 410 23.74 8.12 -15.94
C GLY A 410 25.13 8.72 -15.72
N ARG A 411 25.36 9.45 -14.62
CA ARG A 411 26.65 10.10 -14.29
C ARG A 411 27.60 9.13 -13.60
N VAL A 412 28.09 8.16 -14.36
CA VAL A 412 28.83 6.97 -13.87
C VAL A 412 30.10 7.32 -13.07
N GLU A 413 30.90 8.29 -13.54
CA GLU A 413 32.16 8.65 -12.87
C GLU A 413 31.92 9.28 -11.49
N GLU A 414 30.97 10.23 -11.40
CA GLU A 414 30.60 10.86 -10.15
C GLU A 414 29.91 9.89 -9.19
N LEU A 415 29.06 9.00 -9.72
CA LEU A 415 28.47 7.91 -8.97
C LEU A 415 29.56 7.04 -8.33
N ARG A 416 30.57 6.63 -9.12
CA ARG A 416 31.66 5.78 -8.62
C ARG A 416 32.42 6.46 -7.49
N ALA A 417 32.76 7.73 -7.64
CA ALA A 417 33.40 8.52 -6.59
C ALA A 417 32.52 8.61 -5.33
N CYS A 418 31.23 8.90 -5.50
CA CYS A 418 30.28 9.03 -4.39
C CYS A 418 30.12 7.72 -3.58
N LEU A 419 30.04 6.57 -4.27
CA LEU A 419 29.96 5.26 -3.63
C LEU A 419 31.27 4.88 -2.92
N ALA A 420 32.43 5.21 -3.49
CA ALA A 420 33.72 4.95 -2.88
C ALA A 420 33.92 5.77 -1.58
N ASP A 421 33.51 7.04 -1.61
CA ASP A 421 33.50 7.91 -0.42
C ASP A 421 32.56 7.37 0.66
N LEU A 422 31.37 6.91 0.26
CA LEU A 422 30.41 6.30 1.17
C LEU A 422 30.94 5.02 1.83
N LEU A 423 31.65 4.15 1.10
CA LEU A 423 32.30 2.99 1.73
C LEU A 423 33.33 3.40 2.77
N ARG A 424 34.20 4.36 2.43
CA ARG A 424 35.22 4.87 3.37
C ARG A 424 34.61 5.43 4.64
N LEU A 425 33.46 6.09 4.55
CA LEU A 425 32.75 6.60 5.73
C LEU A 425 32.11 5.52 6.59
N LEU A 426 31.80 4.37 5.99
CA LEU A 426 31.24 3.23 6.71
C LEU A 426 32.34 2.32 7.26
N GLU A 427 33.63 2.60 6.99
CA GLU A 427 34.76 1.87 7.59
C GLU A 427 34.82 2.18 9.09
N GLY A 428 34.77 1.13 9.92
CA GLY A 428 34.80 1.25 11.38
C GLY A 428 33.45 1.45 12.07
N ALA A 429 32.36 1.65 11.33
CA ALA A 429 31.00 1.65 11.90
C ALA A 429 30.53 0.21 12.23
N ASP A 430 29.87 0.04 13.38
CA ASP A 430 29.29 -1.24 13.78
C ASP A 430 28.16 -1.65 12.83
N ASP A 431 28.09 -2.92 12.45
CA ASP A 431 27.12 -3.42 11.47
C ASP A 431 25.65 -3.17 11.88
N SER A 432 25.38 -3.11 13.18
CA SER A 432 24.05 -2.84 13.76
C SER A 432 23.76 -1.35 13.95
N GLN A 433 24.75 -0.47 13.76
CA GLN A 433 24.60 0.97 13.95
C GLN A 433 23.62 1.54 12.92
N VAL A 434 22.52 2.12 13.40
CA VAL A 434 21.58 2.89 12.56
C VAL A 434 22.22 4.20 12.14
N LEU A 435 22.16 4.51 10.84
CA LEU A 435 22.81 5.66 10.25
C LEU A 435 21.97 6.92 10.41
N PHE A 436 22.63 8.03 10.74
CA PHE A 436 21.99 9.34 10.80
C PHE A 436 21.24 9.66 9.50
N GLY A 437 20.03 10.22 9.61
CA GLY A 437 19.09 10.47 8.50
C GLY A 437 18.25 9.27 8.09
N SER A 438 18.29 8.18 8.85
CA SER A 438 17.37 7.04 8.72
C SER A 438 17.09 6.46 10.11
N ASP A 439 15.88 5.93 10.32
CA ASP A 439 15.52 5.22 11.55
C ASP A 439 15.70 3.69 11.41
N GLU A 440 16.05 3.20 10.21
CA GLU A 440 16.03 1.76 9.88
C GLU A 440 17.31 1.27 9.20
N VAL A 441 18.02 2.14 8.46
CA VAL A 441 19.18 1.75 7.67
C VAL A 441 20.41 1.57 8.55
N THR A 442 20.92 0.35 8.61
CA THR A 442 22.15 0.03 9.34
C THR A 442 23.40 0.19 8.48
N ALA A 443 24.53 0.49 9.13
CA ALA A 443 25.83 0.61 8.47
C ALA A 443 26.21 -0.70 7.75
N GLY A 444 25.94 -1.86 8.36
CA GLY A 444 26.23 -3.16 7.76
C GLY A 444 25.39 -3.43 6.51
N TRP A 445 24.10 -3.07 6.52
CA TRP A 445 23.25 -3.19 5.33
C TRP A 445 23.76 -2.27 4.20
N LEU A 446 23.99 -0.99 4.51
CA LEU A 446 24.38 -0.01 3.49
C LEU A 446 25.75 -0.36 2.89
N ARG A 447 26.70 -0.82 3.71
CA ARG A 447 28.03 -1.26 3.24
C ARG A 447 27.92 -2.41 2.24
N ARG A 448 27.07 -3.41 2.51
CA ARG A 448 26.85 -4.54 1.57
C ARG A 448 26.25 -4.06 0.24
N VAL A 449 25.26 -3.18 0.29
CA VAL A 449 24.61 -2.62 -0.90
C VAL A 449 25.61 -1.86 -1.77
N VAL A 450 26.37 -0.96 -1.16
CA VAL A 450 27.34 -0.09 -1.85
C VAL A 450 28.51 -0.92 -2.40
N ALA A 451 29.06 -1.86 -1.63
CA ALA A 451 30.13 -2.74 -2.08
C ALA A 451 29.70 -3.61 -3.29
N GLY A 452 28.50 -4.19 -3.24
CA GLY A 452 27.96 -4.97 -4.36
C GLY A 452 27.68 -4.13 -5.60
N ARG A 453 27.34 -2.84 -5.45
CA ARG A 453 27.16 -1.91 -6.58
C ARG A 453 28.50 -1.52 -7.20
N LEU A 454 29.50 -1.18 -6.39
CA LEU A 454 30.86 -0.87 -6.88
C LEU A 454 31.51 -2.07 -7.59
N ALA A 455 31.35 -3.28 -7.05
CA ALA A 455 31.87 -4.49 -7.69
C ALA A 455 31.29 -4.70 -9.10
N ARG A 456 29.97 -4.49 -9.28
CA ARG A 456 29.31 -4.54 -10.60
C ARG A 456 29.79 -3.44 -11.55
N MET A 457 30.17 -2.29 -11.04
CA MET A 457 30.73 -1.19 -11.84
C MET A 457 32.22 -1.41 -12.21
N GLN A 458 32.93 -2.25 -11.46
CA GLN A 458 34.33 -2.63 -11.69
C GLN A 458 34.47 -3.91 -12.52
N GLY A 459 33.40 -4.71 -12.61
CA GLY A 459 33.40 -5.99 -13.32
C GLY A 459 32.06 -6.31 -13.98
N ALA A 460 32.03 -6.12 -15.29
CA ALA A 460 31.48 -7.09 -16.24
C ALA A 460 32.26 -6.92 -17.57
N PRO A 461 32.89 -7.96 -18.12
CA PRO A 461 32.60 -8.32 -19.50
C PRO A 461 31.10 -8.50 -19.73
#